data_AF-A0A067MPN5-F1
#
_entry.id   AF-A0A067MPN5-F1
#
_cell.length_a   1.000
_cell.length_b   1.000
_cell.length_c   1.000
_cell.angle_alpha   90.00
_cell.angle_beta   90.00
_cell.angle_gamma   90.00
#
_symmetry.space_group_name_H-M   'P 1'
#
loop_
_entity.id
_entity.type
_entity.pdbx_description
1 polymer ?
#
loop_
_entity_poly.entity_id
_entity_poly.type
_entity_poly.pdbx_seq_one_letter_code
_entity_poly.pdbx_strand_id
1 'polypeptide(L)'
;MSSLLMSFRVPHCTFRRPFFAPRSPPICLSQSRRISSGDQCDDEYYFKYTSGRWLNGAAEPQNFAARYRRFNTSALKQAAALAGGASTVVDMKKLAEGNYNKIFLLALDNGKEVIARIPTPHAGPSHLVTASEVATMDYARSRLGLPVPRVLGSSSDSNTPVEAEYIIMEKAEGVELGRVWDGLSSHQKDNVVSEWVKMERRLMAPISGGYGSVYYRRDVAPTSSCDMYTWGVRESAFVIGPSVMPGFWNDEKLHMRLDRGPWQDALSYILAIANRERSWIKHHATPLPDPTVFDPPPEAQQADAHISLLDRYTDVAPSLIPSNPALVRPTLWHRDVHCGNIFLSKDALAEGRIAISAIIDWQHMSIIPLYLQARVPYFIRYYQSALLPLGLQPVSLPDDFETLGEEEKRAAVVENELANRHKLYEASSASQNPDYYEALSFDTRLLIVPPILYSQSTWSGGFIPPRGVLLRLFDHWDRIAKDGETCPIQFDDAEREQHTIEAQDWQNLEDLKEEFQARIGVTEDGWVSADAYDAALVENEAYKKELADDLDPEDREEFISMWPYKPYSDLEVEPPRVDYSLPQIRSFRALSLEVESAEL
;
A
#
# COMPACT_ATOMS: atom_id res chain seq x y z
N MET A 1 14.19 20.87 20.55
CA MET A 1 14.06 19.42 20.26
C MET A 1 15.12 18.53 20.92
N SER A 2 16.44 18.68 20.68
CA SER A 2 17.45 17.78 21.30
C SER A 2 17.47 17.80 22.84
N SER A 3 17.09 18.92 23.47
CA SER A 3 16.95 18.99 24.95
C SER A 3 15.71 18.24 25.45
N LEU A 4 14.55 18.38 24.79
CA LEU A 4 13.31 17.67 25.15
C LEU A 4 13.42 16.16 24.93
N LEU A 5 13.99 15.71 23.81
CA LEU A 5 14.21 14.29 23.52
C LEU A 5 15.21 13.64 24.48
N MET A 6 16.21 14.40 24.98
CA MET A 6 17.16 13.91 25.99
C MET A 6 16.53 13.72 27.39
N SER A 7 15.43 14.40 27.69
CA SER A 7 14.70 14.30 28.97
C SER A 7 13.88 13.00 29.07
N PHE A 8 13.44 12.45 27.93
CA PHE A 8 12.76 11.16 27.87
C PHE A 8 13.78 10.01 27.90
N ARG A 9 14.35 9.72 29.08
CA ARG A 9 15.19 8.52 29.27
C ARG A 9 14.35 7.26 29.18
N VAL A 10 14.34 6.64 28.01
CA VAL A 10 13.78 5.29 27.81
C VAL A 10 14.70 4.26 28.50
N PRO A 11 14.19 3.36 29.36
CA PRO A 11 14.98 2.24 29.87
C PRO A 11 15.33 1.31 28.69
N HIS A 12 16.61 0.93 28.59
CA HIS A 12 17.17 0.09 27.52
C HIS A 12 16.22 -1.05 27.09
N CYS A 13 15.57 -0.86 25.93
CA CYS A 13 14.87 -1.91 25.22
C CYS A 13 15.80 -2.39 24.09
N THR A 14 16.37 -3.58 24.25
CA THR A 14 17.21 -4.23 23.24
C THR A 14 16.34 -4.85 22.14
N PHE A 15 15.87 -4.04 21.19
CA PHE A 15 15.35 -4.53 19.92
C PHE A 15 15.88 -3.67 18.77
N ARG A 16 17.06 -4.03 18.25
CA ARG A 16 17.53 -3.52 16.95
C ARG A 16 16.70 -4.16 15.84
N ARG A 17 15.70 -3.46 15.32
CA ARG A 17 15.08 -3.80 14.03
C ARG A 17 15.85 -3.11 12.89
N PRO A 18 16.18 -3.81 11.80
CA PRO A 18 16.55 -3.13 10.56
C PRO A 18 15.30 -2.52 9.91
N PHE A 19 15.41 -1.25 9.46
CA PHE A 19 14.60 -0.36 8.59
C PHE A 19 13.37 -0.84 7.77
N PHE A 20 12.82 -2.05 7.94
CA PHE A 20 11.88 -2.69 7.02
C PHE A 20 10.64 -3.26 7.71
N ALA A 21 9.74 -2.43 8.25
CA ALA A 21 8.34 -2.84 8.41
C ALA A 21 7.39 -1.68 8.76
N PRO A 22 6.58 -1.16 7.83
CA PRO A 22 5.26 -0.67 8.20
C PRO A 22 4.36 -1.89 8.48
N ARG A 23 3.70 -1.90 9.65
CA ARG A 23 2.57 -2.81 9.91
C ARG A 23 1.36 -2.31 9.12
N SER A 24 0.71 -3.18 8.35
CA SER A 24 -0.62 -2.86 7.81
C SER A 24 -1.64 -2.88 8.96
N PRO A 25 -2.49 -1.86 9.10
CA PRO A 25 -3.55 -1.91 10.10
C PRO A 25 -4.55 -3.01 9.75
N PRO A 26 -5.21 -3.64 10.74
CA PRO A 26 -6.30 -4.56 10.47
C PRO A 26 -7.43 -3.81 9.76
N ILE A 27 -7.87 -4.32 8.60
CA ILE A 27 -9.13 -3.91 7.99
C ILE A 27 -10.23 -4.33 8.96
N CYS A 28 -10.71 -3.36 9.75
CA CYS A 28 -11.82 -3.56 10.66
C CYS A 28 -13.11 -3.63 9.84
N LEU A 29 -13.67 -4.83 9.69
CA LEU A 29 -15.03 -4.99 9.19
C LEU A 29 -15.99 -4.57 10.31
N SER A 30 -16.41 -3.31 10.29
CA SER A 30 -17.41 -2.76 11.20
C SER A 30 -18.69 -3.61 11.17
N GLN A 31 -19.33 -3.78 12.33
CA GLN A 31 -20.61 -4.51 12.43
C GLN A 31 -21.70 -3.86 11.55
N SER A 32 -22.37 -4.68 10.74
CA SER A 32 -23.42 -4.22 9.84
C SER A 32 -24.63 -3.70 10.62
N ARG A 33 -24.99 -2.42 10.47
CA ARG A 33 -26.31 -1.94 10.90
C ARG A 33 -27.36 -2.35 9.87
N ARG A 34 -28.37 -3.11 10.31
CA ARG A 34 -29.59 -3.37 9.51
C ARG A 34 -30.44 -2.10 9.51
N ILE A 35 -30.78 -1.59 8.34
CA ILE A 35 -31.87 -0.65 8.19
C ILE A 35 -33.12 -1.47 7.88
N SER A 36 -34.09 -1.47 8.80
CA SER A 36 -35.43 -2.00 8.54
C SER A 36 -36.18 -1.03 7.63
N SER A 37 -36.88 -1.55 6.64
CA SER A 37 -37.78 -0.83 5.74
C SER A 37 -38.80 -0.01 6.54
N GLY A 38 -38.62 1.31 6.63
CA GLY A 38 -39.53 2.17 7.38
C GLY A 38 -39.22 3.67 7.35
N ASP A 39 -37.96 4.07 7.36
CA ASP A 39 -37.59 5.49 7.28
C ASP A 39 -37.00 5.83 5.92
N GLN A 40 -37.30 7.04 5.42
CA GLN A 40 -36.69 7.60 4.22
C GLN A 40 -35.17 7.40 4.29
N CYS A 41 -34.64 6.59 3.38
CA CYS A 41 -33.22 6.27 3.33
C CYS A 41 -32.46 7.57 3.08
N ASP A 42 -31.76 8.06 4.10
CA ASP A 42 -30.80 9.13 3.89
C ASP A 42 -29.60 8.51 3.17
N ASP A 43 -29.66 8.51 1.83
CA ASP A 43 -28.61 8.02 0.93
C ASP A 43 -27.23 8.60 1.29
N GLU A 44 -27.20 9.71 2.04
CA GLU A 44 -26.01 10.33 2.61
C GLU A 44 -25.14 9.36 3.43
N TYR A 45 -25.73 8.37 4.10
CA TYR A 45 -24.97 7.31 4.79
C TYR A 45 -24.10 6.50 3.82
N TYR A 46 -24.59 6.27 2.59
CA TYR A 46 -23.82 5.58 1.56
C TYR A 46 -22.69 6.45 1.00
N PHE A 47 -22.82 7.78 1.05
CA PHE A 47 -21.84 8.71 0.47
C PHE A 47 -20.71 9.08 1.44
N LYS A 48 -21.01 9.19 2.73
CA LYS A 48 -20.03 9.57 3.77
C LYS A 48 -19.07 8.44 4.08
N TYR A 49 -17.91 8.80 4.62
CA TYR A 49 -17.00 7.86 5.27
C TYR A 49 -17.41 7.70 6.74
N THR A 50 -17.50 6.46 7.20
CA THR A 50 -18.14 6.05 8.46
C THR A 50 -17.32 5.02 9.25
N SER A 51 -16.30 4.41 8.65
CA SER A 51 -15.49 3.35 9.31
C SER A 51 -14.51 3.87 10.36
N GLY A 52 -14.18 5.15 10.36
CA GLY A 52 -13.23 5.72 11.32
C GLY A 52 -13.07 7.23 11.20
N ARG A 53 -12.14 7.75 12.00
CA ARG A 53 -11.82 9.17 12.18
C ARG A 53 -10.32 9.35 12.38
N TRP A 54 -9.83 10.59 12.35
CA TRP A 54 -8.42 10.90 12.49
C TRP A 54 -8.18 11.77 13.71
N LEU A 55 -7.20 11.41 14.55
CA LEU A 55 -6.78 12.25 15.67
C LEU A 55 -5.88 13.42 15.23
N ASN A 56 -5.36 13.41 14.00
CA ASN A 56 -4.82 14.61 13.38
C ASN A 56 -5.97 15.47 12.84
N GLY A 57 -6.55 16.29 13.71
CA GLY A 57 -7.74 17.09 13.42
C GLY A 57 -7.57 18.03 12.25
N ALA A 58 -6.38 18.61 12.04
CA ALA A 58 -6.15 19.58 10.98
C ALA A 58 -6.34 18.97 9.57
N ALA A 59 -6.08 17.66 9.43
CA ALA A 59 -6.24 16.90 8.19
C ALA A 59 -7.58 16.13 8.11
N GLU A 60 -8.36 16.08 9.19
CA GLU A 60 -9.58 15.27 9.26
C GLU A 60 -10.63 15.69 8.20
N PRO A 61 -10.95 16.99 8.01
CA PRO A 61 -11.91 17.41 6.99
C PRO A 61 -11.51 17.04 5.56
N GLN A 62 -10.22 17.16 5.21
CA GLN A 62 -9.69 16.77 3.91
C GLN A 62 -9.78 15.25 3.73
N ASN A 63 -9.48 14.47 4.77
CA ASN A 63 -9.61 13.02 4.77
C ASN A 63 -11.06 12.56 4.53
N PHE A 64 -12.04 13.23 5.14
CA PHE A 64 -13.46 12.98 4.89
C PHE A 64 -13.86 13.36 3.47
N ALA A 65 -13.46 14.55 3.00
CA ALA A 65 -13.79 15.03 1.66
C ALA A 65 -13.22 14.10 0.57
N ALA A 66 -11.98 13.65 0.72
CA ALA A 66 -11.33 12.73 -0.21
C ALA A 66 -12.01 11.35 -0.29
N ARG A 67 -12.74 10.95 0.76
CA ARG A 67 -13.47 9.67 0.85
C ARG A 67 -14.99 9.82 0.69
N TYR A 68 -15.48 11.04 0.49
CA TYR A 68 -16.88 11.31 0.16
C TYR A 68 -17.12 11.04 -1.34
N ARG A 69 -18.21 10.35 -1.65
CA ARG A 69 -18.63 10.15 -3.04
C ARG A 69 -20.14 10.04 -3.14
N ARG A 70 -20.77 11.07 -3.70
CA ARG A 70 -22.18 11.05 -4.09
C ARG A 70 -22.34 10.24 -5.39
N PHE A 71 -23.43 9.49 -5.47
CA PHE A 71 -23.84 8.75 -6.67
C PHE A 71 -25.35 8.52 -6.65
N ASN A 72 -25.93 8.21 -7.80
CA ASN A 72 -27.35 7.89 -7.91
C ASN A 72 -27.59 6.42 -7.49
N THR A 73 -28.13 6.23 -6.30
CA THR A 73 -28.38 4.91 -5.69
C THR A 73 -29.36 4.06 -6.49
N SER A 74 -30.38 4.69 -7.07
CA SER A 74 -31.39 4.00 -7.88
C SER A 74 -30.81 3.51 -9.21
N ALA A 75 -29.99 4.33 -9.87
CA ALA A 75 -29.30 3.93 -11.09
C ALA A 75 -28.24 2.84 -10.82
N LEU A 76 -27.53 2.90 -9.69
CA LEU A 76 -26.59 1.83 -9.31
C LEU A 76 -27.33 0.50 -9.13
N LYS A 77 -28.49 0.52 -8.45
CA LYS A 77 -29.34 -0.68 -8.29
C LYS A 77 -29.80 -1.23 -9.64
N GLN A 78 -30.19 -0.36 -10.58
CA GLN A 78 -30.57 -0.79 -11.94
C GLN A 78 -29.40 -1.42 -12.70
N ALA A 79 -28.22 -0.79 -12.65
CA ALA A 79 -27.01 -1.32 -13.26
C ALA A 79 -26.63 -2.70 -12.68
N ALA A 80 -26.74 -2.86 -11.36
CA ALA A 80 -26.48 -4.13 -10.69
C ALA A 80 -27.50 -5.22 -11.03
N ALA A 81 -28.80 -4.89 -11.07
CA ALA A 81 -29.84 -5.82 -11.47
C ALA A 81 -29.62 -6.32 -12.91
N LEU A 82 -29.35 -5.40 -13.84
CA LEU A 82 -29.06 -5.74 -15.23
C LEU A 82 -27.83 -6.64 -15.35
N ALA A 83 -26.71 -6.27 -14.71
CA ALA A 83 -25.47 -7.04 -14.72
C ALA A 83 -25.64 -8.45 -14.11
N GLY A 84 -26.50 -8.58 -13.10
CA GLY A 84 -26.81 -9.85 -12.43
C GLY A 84 -27.89 -10.70 -13.12
N GLY A 85 -28.48 -10.23 -14.23
CA GLY A 85 -29.60 -10.89 -14.90
C GLY A 85 -30.85 -10.98 -14.03
N ALA A 86 -31.14 -9.91 -13.29
CA ALA A 86 -32.25 -9.73 -12.37
C ALA A 86 -33.14 -8.56 -12.82
N SER A 87 -34.37 -8.47 -12.31
CA SER A 87 -35.25 -7.33 -12.64
C SER A 87 -35.07 -6.18 -11.65
N THR A 88 -34.79 -6.50 -10.38
CA THR A 88 -34.58 -5.49 -9.34
C THR A 88 -33.57 -5.93 -8.26
N VAL A 89 -33.10 -4.96 -7.49
CA VAL A 89 -32.36 -5.15 -6.24
C VAL A 89 -33.35 -5.12 -5.08
N VAL A 90 -33.38 -6.22 -4.30
CA VAL A 90 -34.24 -6.38 -3.13
C VAL A 90 -33.66 -5.64 -1.92
N ASP A 91 -32.34 -5.67 -1.77
CA ASP A 91 -31.64 -5.08 -0.64
C ASP A 91 -30.24 -4.60 -1.04
N MET A 92 -29.80 -3.49 -0.45
CA MET A 92 -28.47 -2.91 -0.66
C MET A 92 -27.88 -2.49 0.67
N LYS A 93 -26.70 -3.02 0.99
CA LYS A 93 -25.99 -2.76 2.23
C LYS A 93 -24.58 -2.30 1.93
N LYS A 94 -24.12 -1.25 2.61
CA LYS A 94 -22.70 -0.89 2.65
C LYS A 94 -21.98 -1.98 3.45
N LEU A 95 -21.22 -2.82 2.75
CA LEU A 95 -20.54 -3.99 3.31
C LEU A 95 -19.23 -3.58 3.99
N ALA A 96 -18.49 -2.70 3.34
CA ALA A 96 -17.23 -2.16 3.81
C ALA A 96 -16.93 -0.84 3.09
N GLU A 97 -16.00 -0.08 3.63
CA GLU A 97 -15.34 1.00 2.92
C GLU A 97 -13.88 1.07 3.40
N GLY A 98 -13.00 1.48 2.51
CA GLY A 98 -11.58 1.66 2.80
C GLY A 98 -11.10 3.04 2.38
N ASN A 99 -9.79 3.17 2.17
CA ASN A 99 -9.20 4.42 1.69
C ASN A 99 -9.69 4.81 0.29
N TYR A 100 -9.88 3.83 -0.59
CA TYR A 100 -10.10 4.08 -2.01
C TYR A 100 -11.49 3.73 -2.52
N ASN A 101 -12.27 2.92 -1.79
CA ASN A 101 -13.53 2.39 -2.32
C ASN A 101 -14.62 2.29 -1.25
N LYS A 102 -15.86 2.46 -1.68
CA LYS A 102 -17.07 2.03 -0.97
C LYS A 102 -17.58 0.75 -1.59
N ILE A 103 -17.86 -0.24 -0.75
CA ILE A 103 -18.21 -1.59 -1.17
C ILE A 103 -19.63 -1.89 -0.68
N PHE A 104 -20.51 -2.24 -1.62
CA PHE A 104 -21.90 -2.55 -1.34
C PHE A 104 -22.20 -4.01 -1.71
N LEU A 105 -22.93 -4.70 -0.84
CA LEU A 105 -23.55 -5.98 -1.13
C LEU A 105 -24.98 -5.73 -1.58
N LEU A 106 -25.34 -6.22 -2.76
CA LEU A 106 -26.67 -6.10 -3.33
C LEU A 106 -27.30 -7.49 -3.49
N ALA A 107 -28.46 -7.69 -2.88
CA ALA A 107 -29.26 -8.89 -3.05
C ALA A 107 -30.27 -8.68 -4.19
N LEU A 108 -30.28 -9.59 -5.15
CA LEU A 108 -31.12 -9.52 -6.35
C LEU A 108 -32.40 -10.36 -6.18
N ASP A 109 -33.44 -10.02 -6.93
CA ASP A 109 -34.73 -10.73 -6.90
C ASP A 109 -34.66 -12.19 -7.39
N ASN A 110 -33.62 -12.54 -8.14
CA ASN A 110 -33.32 -13.90 -8.58
C ASN A 110 -32.54 -14.74 -7.55
N GLY A 111 -32.34 -14.22 -6.34
CA GLY A 111 -31.66 -14.89 -5.23
C GLY A 111 -30.13 -14.82 -5.28
N LYS A 112 -29.53 -14.18 -6.30
CA LYS A 112 -28.08 -13.95 -6.36
C LYS A 112 -27.67 -12.73 -5.54
N GLU A 113 -26.42 -12.72 -5.14
CA GLU A 113 -25.77 -11.56 -4.52
C GLU A 113 -24.63 -11.06 -5.41
N VAL A 114 -24.51 -9.74 -5.53
CA VAL A 114 -23.41 -9.08 -6.26
C VAL A 114 -22.77 -8.02 -5.39
N ILE A 115 -21.51 -7.70 -5.70
CA ILE A 115 -20.77 -6.60 -5.08
C ILE A 115 -20.75 -5.42 -6.04
N ALA A 116 -21.07 -4.23 -5.54
CA ALA A 116 -20.77 -2.97 -6.22
C ALA A 116 -19.62 -2.26 -5.50
N ARG A 117 -18.57 -1.91 -6.24
CA ARG A 117 -17.49 -1.03 -5.77
C ARG A 117 -17.67 0.34 -6.40
N ILE A 118 -17.61 1.39 -5.58
CA ILE A 118 -17.57 2.79 -6.01
C ILE A 118 -16.23 3.38 -5.52
N PRO A 119 -15.31 3.75 -6.43
CA PRO A 119 -14.07 4.41 -6.03
C PRO A 119 -14.35 5.79 -5.47
N THR A 120 -13.56 6.19 -4.47
CA THR A 120 -13.55 7.55 -3.91
C THR A 120 -12.57 8.42 -4.70
N PRO A 121 -12.67 9.75 -4.61
CA PRO A 121 -11.68 10.66 -5.18
C PRO A 121 -10.23 10.33 -4.75
N HIS A 122 -10.05 9.78 -3.54
CA HIS A 122 -8.75 9.36 -3.04
C HIS A 122 -8.12 8.17 -3.79
N ALA A 123 -8.89 7.42 -4.59
CA ALA A 123 -8.37 6.28 -5.36
C ALA A 123 -7.32 6.66 -6.41
N GLY A 124 -7.24 7.93 -6.79
CA GLY A 124 -6.34 8.44 -7.82
C GLY A 124 -7.09 8.90 -9.06
N PRO A 125 -6.46 8.87 -10.25
CA PRO A 125 -7.07 9.44 -11.45
C PRO A 125 -8.35 8.69 -11.83
N SER A 126 -9.44 9.43 -11.88
CA SER A 126 -10.71 8.97 -12.44
C SER A 126 -10.48 8.40 -13.85
N HIS A 127 -11.29 7.43 -14.22
CA HIS A 127 -11.15 6.61 -15.41
C HIS A 127 -10.00 5.59 -15.34
N LEU A 128 -8.76 6.02 -15.13
CA LEU A 128 -7.58 5.14 -15.26
C LEU A 128 -7.55 4.03 -14.20
N VAL A 129 -7.80 4.36 -12.92
CA VAL A 129 -7.78 3.37 -11.83
C VAL A 129 -8.85 2.31 -12.05
N THR A 130 -10.08 2.74 -12.33
CA THR A 130 -11.23 1.83 -12.57
C THR A 130 -11.01 0.97 -13.82
N ALA A 131 -10.60 1.59 -14.94
CA ALA A 131 -10.35 0.87 -16.18
C ALA A 131 -9.23 -0.17 -16.04
N SER A 132 -8.15 0.21 -15.33
CA SER A 132 -7.03 -0.70 -15.11
C SER A 132 -7.40 -1.85 -14.17
N GLU A 133 -8.16 -1.59 -13.11
CA GLU A 133 -8.61 -2.62 -12.19
C GLU A 133 -9.47 -3.68 -12.91
N VAL A 134 -10.47 -3.24 -13.68
CA VAL A 134 -11.34 -4.16 -14.43
C VAL A 134 -10.54 -4.98 -15.45
N ALA A 135 -9.63 -4.36 -16.18
CA ALA A 135 -8.79 -5.06 -17.15
C ALA A 135 -7.82 -6.04 -16.49
N THR A 136 -7.23 -5.66 -15.35
CA THR A 136 -6.33 -6.52 -14.59
C THR A 136 -7.07 -7.74 -14.04
N MET A 137 -8.29 -7.56 -13.50
CA MET A 137 -9.11 -8.66 -13.02
C MET A 137 -9.47 -9.65 -14.14
N ASP A 138 -9.90 -9.15 -15.31
CA ASP A 138 -10.19 -10.01 -16.46
C ASP A 138 -8.94 -10.70 -16.98
N TYR A 139 -7.81 -10.00 -17.08
CA TYR A 139 -6.54 -10.60 -17.50
C TYR A 139 -6.08 -11.71 -16.53
N ALA A 140 -6.08 -11.44 -15.22
CA ALA A 140 -5.75 -12.39 -14.17
C ALA A 140 -6.65 -13.64 -14.24
N ARG A 141 -7.95 -13.46 -14.48
CA ARG A 141 -8.91 -14.57 -14.58
C ARG A 141 -8.76 -15.34 -15.90
N SER A 142 -8.81 -14.65 -17.03
CA SER A 142 -8.97 -15.24 -18.37
C SER A 142 -7.66 -15.69 -19.01
N ARG A 143 -6.52 -15.08 -18.65
CA ARG A 143 -5.19 -15.45 -19.16
C ARG A 143 -4.39 -16.26 -18.15
N LEU A 144 -4.40 -15.84 -16.88
CA LEU A 144 -3.60 -16.50 -15.85
C LEU A 144 -4.36 -17.61 -15.11
N GLY A 145 -5.69 -17.69 -15.27
CA GLY A 145 -6.51 -18.71 -14.60
C GLY A 145 -6.58 -18.53 -13.09
N LEU A 146 -6.42 -17.31 -12.58
CA LEU A 146 -6.48 -17.00 -11.15
C LEU A 146 -7.96 -16.95 -10.69
N PRO A 147 -8.27 -17.32 -9.44
CA PRO A 147 -9.62 -17.26 -8.88
C PRO A 147 -9.95 -15.81 -8.52
N VAL A 148 -10.24 -15.00 -9.53
CA VAL A 148 -10.66 -13.60 -9.35
C VAL A 148 -12.16 -13.51 -9.60
N PRO A 149 -12.95 -12.83 -8.74
CA PRO A 149 -14.37 -12.62 -8.99
C PRO A 149 -14.61 -11.99 -10.36
N ARG A 150 -15.61 -12.48 -11.11
CA ARG A 150 -15.87 -11.94 -12.45
C ARG A 150 -16.53 -10.56 -12.35
N VAL A 151 -16.04 -9.62 -13.15
CA VAL A 151 -16.73 -8.34 -13.39
C VAL A 151 -17.95 -8.60 -14.28
N LEU A 152 -19.12 -8.21 -13.79
CA LEU A 152 -20.41 -8.41 -14.46
C LEU A 152 -20.84 -7.15 -15.23
N GLY A 153 -20.42 -5.98 -14.76
CA GLY A 153 -20.64 -4.68 -15.41
C GLY A 153 -19.75 -3.63 -14.76
N SER A 154 -19.33 -2.62 -15.50
CA SER A 154 -18.53 -1.53 -14.95
C SER A 154 -18.66 -0.28 -15.81
N SER A 155 -18.36 0.86 -15.21
CA SER A 155 -18.10 2.10 -15.93
C SER A 155 -16.95 2.83 -15.25
N SER A 156 -15.97 3.23 -16.07
CA SER A 156 -14.90 4.14 -15.68
C SER A 156 -15.22 5.60 -16.03
N ASP A 157 -16.41 5.87 -16.58
CA ASP A 157 -16.96 7.22 -16.80
C ASP A 157 -18.01 7.54 -15.73
N SER A 158 -17.89 8.71 -15.12
CA SER A 158 -18.89 9.25 -14.18
C SER A 158 -20.11 9.84 -14.88
N ASN A 159 -20.04 10.12 -16.19
CA ASN A 159 -21.17 10.61 -17.00
C ASN A 159 -22.13 9.48 -17.39
N THR A 160 -22.52 8.67 -16.42
CA THR A 160 -23.54 7.64 -16.55
C THR A 160 -24.71 7.96 -15.63
N PRO A 161 -25.87 7.31 -15.76
CA PRO A 161 -26.97 7.51 -14.81
C PRO A 161 -26.60 7.25 -13.34
N VAL A 162 -25.53 6.48 -13.08
CA VAL A 162 -24.99 6.24 -11.73
C VAL A 162 -24.30 7.47 -11.16
N GLU A 163 -23.87 8.42 -11.99
CA GLU A 163 -23.17 9.66 -11.61
C GLU A 163 -21.82 9.42 -10.91
N ALA A 164 -21.28 8.20 -11.03
CA ALA A 164 -19.98 7.80 -10.52
C ALA A 164 -19.44 6.64 -11.34
N GLU A 165 -18.12 6.46 -11.30
CA GLU A 165 -17.47 5.21 -11.68
C GLU A 165 -17.96 4.07 -10.78
N TYR A 166 -18.03 2.87 -11.33
CA TYR A 166 -18.44 1.69 -10.58
C TYR A 166 -17.93 0.39 -11.19
N ILE A 167 -17.81 -0.62 -10.36
CA ILE A 167 -17.59 -2.02 -10.75
C ILE A 167 -18.66 -2.87 -10.08
N ILE A 168 -19.48 -3.55 -10.86
CA ILE A 168 -20.38 -4.62 -10.41
C ILE A 168 -19.71 -5.95 -10.70
N MET A 169 -19.54 -6.78 -9.67
CA MET A 169 -18.84 -8.06 -9.77
C MET A 169 -19.49 -9.14 -8.92
N GLU A 170 -19.10 -10.39 -9.16
CA GLU A 170 -19.46 -11.51 -8.31
C GLU A 170 -18.96 -11.28 -6.88
N LYS A 171 -19.74 -11.72 -5.89
CA LYS A 171 -19.28 -11.82 -4.51
C LYS A 171 -18.21 -12.91 -4.43
N ALA A 172 -17.08 -12.61 -3.78
CA ALA A 172 -16.03 -13.59 -3.53
C ALA A 172 -16.62 -14.82 -2.83
N GLU A 173 -16.43 -15.99 -3.43
CA GLU A 173 -16.90 -17.26 -2.87
C GLU A 173 -15.97 -17.69 -1.73
N GLY A 174 -16.54 -18.22 -0.65
CA GLY A 174 -15.78 -18.80 0.46
C GLY A 174 -15.87 -18.02 1.77
N VAL A 175 -14.85 -18.20 2.61
CA VAL A 175 -14.64 -17.50 3.88
C VAL A 175 -13.29 -16.79 3.82
N GLU A 176 -13.27 -15.52 4.18
CA GLU A 176 -12.06 -14.73 4.32
C GLU A 176 -11.05 -15.42 5.26
N LEU A 177 -9.79 -15.54 4.83
CA LEU A 177 -8.73 -16.26 5.55
C LEU A 177 -8.55 -15.70 6.97
N GLY A 178 -8.60 -14.38 7.13
CA GLY A 178 -8.39 -13.72 8.42
C GLY A 178 -9.39 -14.17 9.49
N ARG A 179 -10.61 -14.52 9.10
CA ARG A 179 -11.68 -14.95 10.02
C ARG A 179 -11.50 -16.37 10.55
N VAL A 180 -10.73 -17.20 9.86
CA VAL A 180 -10.56 -18.61 10.19
C VAL A 180 -9.11 -18.96 10.56
N TRP A 181 -8.15 -18.08 10.27
CA TRP A 181 -6.71 -18.33 10.41
C TRP A 181 -6.33 -18.88 11.77
N ASP A 182 -6.79 -18.25 12.85
CA ASP A 182 -6.43 -18.65 14.22
C ASP A 182 -7.01 -20.01 14.61
N GLY A 183 -8.12 -20.41 13.99
CA GLY A 183 -8.73 -21.73 14.17
C GLY A 183 -8.11 -22.84 13.31
N LEU A 184 -7.25 -22.51 12.34
CA LEU A 184 -6.58 -23.50 11.51
C LEU A 184 -5.44 -24.20 12.28
N SER A 185 -5.33 -25.51 12.10
CA SER A 185 -4.14 -26.26 12.55
C SER A 185 -2.88 -25.80 11.84
N SER A 186 -1.70 -26.05 12.44
CA SER A 186 -0.40 -25.72 11.83
C SER A 186 -0.25 -26.31 10.42
N HIS A 187 -0.60 -27.59 10.25
CA HIS A 187 -0.62 -28.27 8.94
C HIS A 187 -1.59 -27.63 7.93
N GLN A 188 -2.75 -27.14 8.37
CA GLN A 188 -3.66 -26.41 7.48
C GLN A 188 -3.08 -25.06 7.05
N LYS A 189 -2.44 -24.32 7.96
CA LYS A 189 -1.75 -23.07 7.61
C LYS A 189 -0.64 -23.32 6.58
N ASP A 190 0.10 -24.40 6.72
CA ASP A 190 1.14 -24.81 5.76
C ASP A 190 0.55 -25.21 4.39
N ASN A 191 -0.64 -25.80 4.38
CA ASN A 191 -1.38 -26.03 3.14
C ASN A 191 -1.88 -24.74 2.49
N VAL A 192 -2.23 -23.70 3.27
CA VAL A 192 -2.52 -22.35 2.72
C VAL A 192 -1.30 -21.79 2.01
N VAL A 193 -0.10 -21.90 2.62
CA VAL A 193 1.16 -21.51 1.98
C VAL A 193 1.37 -22.26 0.67
N SER A 194 1.15 -23.57 0.67
CA SER A 194 1.31 -24.41 -0.51
C SER A 194 0.35 -24.04 -1.65
N GLU A 195 -0.92 -23.78 -1.34
CA GLU A 195 -1.91 -23.29 -2.32
C GLU A 195 -1.56 -21.90 -2.85
N TRP A 196 -1.03 -21.03 -1.98
CA TRP A 196 -0.59 -19.69 -2.37
C TRP A 196 0.59 -19.74 -3.35
N VAL A 197 1.63 -20.53 -3.08
CA VAL A 197 2.79 -20.67 -3.99
C VAL A 197 2.39 -21.22 -5.36
N LYS A 198 1.40 -22.13 -5.43
CA LYS A 198 0.82 -22.61 -6.70
C LYS A 198 0.14 -21.48 -7.46
N MET A 199 -0.45 -20.52 -6.75
CA MET A 199 -1.08 -19.34 -7.35
C MET A 199 -0.04 -18.38 -7.91
N GLU A 200 1.00 -18.08 -7.13
CA GLU A 200 2.13 -17.25 -7.53
C GLU A 200 2.80 -17.76 -8.81
N ARG A 201 2.85 -19.09 -9.00
CA ARG A 201 3.34 -19.70 -10.24
C ARG A 201 2.59 -19.24 -11.49
N ARG A 202 1.29 -19.00 -11.37
CA ARG A 202 0.46 -18.49 -12.49
C ARG A 202 0.71 -17.01 -12.73
N LEU A 203 0.98 -16.22 -11.69
CA LEU A 203 1.41 -14.81 -11.80
C LEU A 203 2.77 -14.67 -12.48
N MET A 204 3.62 -15.68 -12.36
CA MET A 204 4.90 -15.79 -13.09
C MET A 204 4.75 -16.13 -14.58
N ALA A 205 3.59 -15.88 -15.20
CA ALA A 205 3.45 -15.93 -16.64
C ALA A 205 4.44 -14.95 -17.32
N PRO A 206 5.08 -15.34 -18.43
CA PRO A 206 5.98 -14.47 -19.19
C PRO A 206 5.16 -13.37 -19.87
N ILE A 207 5.38 -12.13 -19.42
CA ILE A 207 4.80 -10.90 -19.98
C ILE A 207 5.90 -10.09 -20.63
N SER A 208 5.61 -9.45 -21.76
CA SER A 208 6.49 -8.44 -22.38
C SER A 208 5.68 -7.30 -23.01
N GLY A 209 6.39 -6.25 -23.47
CA GLY A 209 5.81 -5.01 -24.01
C GLY A 209 6.27 -3.75 -23.29
N GLY A 210 6.61 -3.88 -22.00
CA GLY A 210 7.08 -2.79 -21.16
C GLY A 210 6.59 -2.92 -19.72
N TYR A 211 6.67 -1.82 -18.98
CA TYR A 211 6.19 -1.66 -17.61
C TYR A 211 5.11 -0.58 -17.54
N GLY A 212 4.14 -0.74 -16.66
CA GLY A 212 2.96 0.11 -16.57
C GLY A 212 1.77 -0.68 -16.01
N SER A 213 0.55 -0.21 -16.27
CA SER A 213 -0.66 -0.92 -15.82
C SER A 213 -1.41 -1.58 -16.97
N VAL A 214 -2.16 -2.64 -16.68
CA VAL A 214 -2.95 -3.36 -17.69
C VAL A 214 -4.26 -2.61 -17.92
N TYR A 215 -4.64 -2.44 -19.19
CA TYR A 215 -5.90 -1.83 -19.61
C TYR A 215 -6.52 -2.62 -20.76
N TYR A 216 -7.83 -2.46 -21.00
CA TYR A 216 -8.35 -2.78 -22.32
C TYR A 216 -7.85 -1.76 -23.33
N ARG A 217 -7.57 -2.21 -24.55
CA ARG A 217 -7.09 -1.35 -25.65
C ARG A 217 -7.99 -0.14 -25.92
N ARG A 218 -9.29 -0.25 -25.65
CA ARG A 218 -10.27 0.82 -25.86
C ARG A 218 -10.24 1.93 -24.79
N ASP A 219 -9.66 1.65 -23.63
CA ASP A 219 -9.68 2.54 -22.47
C ASP A 219 -8.46 3.48 -22.43
N VAL A 220 -7.44 3.24 -23.27
CA VAL A 220 -6.25 4.10 -23.31
C VAL A 220 -5.93 4.44 -24.76
N ALA A 221 -5.50 5.69 -25.01
CA ALA A 221 -5.09 6.12 -26.33
C ALA A 221 -3.87 5.31 -26.82
N PRO A 222 -3.77 5.01 -28.14
CA PRO A 222 -2.60 4.33 -28.70
C PRO A 222 -1.27 5.07 -28.45
N THR A 223 -1.30 6.39 -28.33
CA THR A 223 -0.13 7.23 -28.04
C THR A 223 0.36 7.13 -26.59
N SER A 224 -0.46 6.59 -25.70
CA SER A 224 -0.18 6.45 -24.26
C SER A 224 -0.13 4.98 -23.83
N SER A 225 -0.05 4.05 -24.78
CA SER A 225 -0.01 2.62 -24.50
C SER A 225 0.94 1.88 -25.44
N CYS A 226 1.36 0.68 -25.05
CA CYS A 226 2.09 -0.25 -25.89
C CYS A 226 1.42 -1.62 -25.90
N ASP A 227 1.75 -2.42 -26.90
CA ASP A 227 1.24 -3.78 -27.01
C ASP A 227 1.73 -4.64 -25.86
N MET A 228 0.80 -5.37 -25.25
CA MET A 228 1.11 -6.40 -24.25
C MET A 228 1.24 -7.76 -24.93
N TYR A 229 2.19 -8.56 -24.48
CA TYR A 229 2.37 -9.94 -24.94
C TYR A 229 2.37 -10.88 -23.75
N THR A 230 1.71 -12.02 -23.90
CA THR A 230 1.73 -13.10 -22.91
C THR A 230 2.15 -14.39 -23.60
N TRP A 231 3.16 -15.10 -23.05
CA TRP A 231 3.76 -16.26 -23.72
C TRP A 231 4.22 -15.98 -25.17
N GLY A 232 4.67 -14.74 -25.43
CA GLY A 232 5.12 -14.30 -26.76
C GLY A 232 3.99 -14.02 -27.75
N VAL A 233 2.72 -14.15 -27.35
CA VAL A 233 1.56 -13.86 -28.19
C VAL A 233 1.01 -12.48 -27.83
N ARG A 234 0.79 -11.63 -28.84
CA ARG A 234 0.20 -10.31 -28.66
C ARG A 234 -1.22 -10.45 -28.13
N GLU A 235 -1.52 -9.75 -27.04
CA GLU A 235 -2.88 -9.67 -26.51
C GLU A 235 -3.76 -8.81 -27.42
N SER A 236 -4.91 -9.35 -27.80
CA SER A 236 -5.87 -8.65 -28.67
C SER A 236 -6.71 -7.63 -27.88
N ALA A 237 -7.04 -7.95 -26.63
CA ALA A 237 -7.90 -7.13 -25.78
C ALA A 237 -7.11 -6.17 -24.88
N PHE A 238 -5.89 -6.57 -24.45
CA PHE A 238 -5.13 -5.88 -23.42
C PHE A 238 -3.92 -5.13 -23.97
N VAL A 239 -3.61 -4.01 -23.32
CA VAL A 239 -2.42 -3.17 -23.58
C VAL A 239 -1.79 -2.78 -22.25
N ILE A 240 -0.52 -2.36 -22.29
CA ILE A 240 0.14 -1.72 -21.15
C ILE A 240 0.01 -0.20 -21.34
N GLY A 241 -0.56 0.48 -20.35
CA GLY A 241 -0.74 1.94 -20.34
C GLY A 241 -0.04 2.59 -19.15
N PRO A 242 -0.39 3.84 -18.83
CA PRO A 242 0.20 4.56 -17.70
C PRO A 242 0.00 3.81 -16.39
N SER A 243 1.02 3.79 -15.53
CA SER A 243 0.97 3.17 -14.21
C SER A 243 -0.08 3.84 -13.31
N VAL A 244 -0.93 3.03 -12.66
CA VAL A 244 -1.87 3.49 -11.62
C VAL A 244 -1.31 3.38 -10.20
N MET A 245 -0.01 3.15 -10.02
CA MET A 245 0.61 3.14 -8.68
C MET A 245 0.42 4.51 -7.97
N PRO A 246 -0.02 4.53 -6.70
CA PRO A 246 -0.36 5.76 -5.97
C PRO A 246 0.75 6.82 -5.97
N GLY A 247 2.02 6.41 -5.88
CA GLY A 247 3.16 7.34 -5.88
C GLY A 247 3.22 8.27 -7.10
N PHE A 248 2.60 7.95 -8.24
CA PHE A 248 2.52 8.81 -9.43
C PHE A 248 1.32 9.78 -9.45
N TRP A 249 0.44 9.69 -8.45
CA TRP A 249 -0.87 10.35 -8.46
C TRP A 249 -1.27 11.00 -7.13
N ASN A 250 -0.61 10.67 -6.01
CA ASN A 250 -0.92 11.26 -4.71
C ASN A 250 -0.68 12.78 -4.69
N ASP A 251 -1.48 13.48 -3.89
CA ASP A 251 -1.37 14.92 -3.64
C ASP A 251 -1.40 15.74 -4.93
N GLU A 252 -0.54 16.76 -5.06
CA GLU A 252 -0.47 17.62 -6.25
C GLU A 252 0.00 16.86 -7.50
N LYS A 253 0.61 15.67 -7.35
CA LYS A 253 1.05 14.84 -8.50
C LYS A 253 -0.12 14.42 -9.37
N LEU A 254 -1.35 14.40 -8.85
CA LEU A 254 -2.58 14.18 -9.63
C LEU A 254 -2.71 15.16 -10.80
N HIS A 255 -2.26 16.42 -10.61
CA HIS A 255 -2.42 17.51 -11.56
C HIS A 255 -1.15 17.86 -12.33
N MET A 256 -0.03 17.22 -12.01
CA MET A 256 1.25 17.44 -12.68
C MET A 256 1.36 16.66 -14.00
N ARG A 257 2.13 17.21 -14.94
CA ARG A 257 2.55 16.52 -16.17
C ARG A 257 3.79 15.68 -15.87
N LEU A 258 3.57 14.44 -15.44
CA LEU A 258 4.63 13.50 -15.07
C LEU A 258 4.75 12.38 -16.11
N ASP A 259 5.95 11.81 -16.24
CA ASP A 259 6.12 10.53 -16.92
C ASP A 259 5.50 9.42 -16.05
N ARG A 260 4.46 8.77 -16.60
CA ARG A 260 3.72 7.69 -15.94
C ARG A 260 3.82 6.38 -16.73
N GLY A 261 4.71 6.31 -17.70
CA GLY A 261 4.85 5.18 -18.61
C GLY A 261 3.76 5.12 -19.70
N PRO A 262 3.68 4.01 -20.44
CA PRO A 262 4.45 2.78 -20.23
C PRO A 262 5.95 2.94 -20.51
N TRP A 263 6.79 2.27 -19.72
CA TRP A 263 8.25 2.31 -19.86
C TRP A 263 8.77 1.09 -20.60
N GLN A 264 9.74 1.25 -21.50
CA GLN A 264 10.28 0.15 -22.31
C GLN A 264 11.32 -0.69 -21.55
N ASP A 265 11.99 -0.10 -20.57
CA ASP A 265 13.08 -0.72 -19.83
C ASP A 265 13.06 -0.30 -18.33
N ALA A 266 13.78 -1.06 -17.51
CA ALA A 266 13.77 -0.88 -16.06
C ALA A 266 14.42 0.45 -15.62
N LEU A 267 15.42 0.94 -16.37
CA LEU A 267 16.10 2.19 -16.08
C LEU A 267 15.13 3.37 -16.26
N SER A 268 14.39 3.40 -17.36
CA SER A 268 13.36 4.40 -17.64
C SER A 268 12.34 4.48 -16.49
N TYR A 269 11.87 3.33 -15.98
CA TYR A 269 10.97 3.29 -14.83
C TYR A 269 11.60 3.85 -13.54
N ILE A 270 12.82 3.43 -13.22
CA ILE A 270 13.56 3.83 -12.01
C ILE A 270 13.91 5.32 -12.03
N LEU A 271 14.23 5.88 -13.20
CA LEU A 271 14.46 7.31 -13.40
C LEU A 271 13.16 8.12 -13.32
N ALA A 272 12.04 7.58 -13.83
CA ALA A 272 10.74 8.25 -13.73
C ALA A 272 10.34 8.50 -12.27
N ILE A 273 10.69 7.61 -11.34
CA ILE A 273 10.51 7.80 -9.90
C ILE A 273 11.22 9.08 -9.40
N ALA A 274 12.52 9.22 -9.68
CA ALA A 274 13.27 10.38 -9.21
C ALA A 274 12.87 11.67 -9.93
N ASN A 275 12.58 11.61 -11.23
CA ASN A 275 12.11 12.75 -12.00
C ASN A 275 10.80 13.29 -11.46
N ARG A 276 9.87 12.39 -11.12
CA ARG A 276 8.61 12.73 -10.45
C ARG A 276 8.84 13.45 -9.14
N GLU A 277 9.64 12.89 -8.23
CA GLU A 277 9.86 13.49 -6.92
C GLU A 277 10.58 14.84 -7.04
N ARG A 278 11.63 14.95 -7.87
CA ARG A 278 12.31 16.23 -8.14
C ARG A 278 11.35 17.29 -8.67
N SER A 279 10.46 16.90 -9.60
CA SER A 279 9.48 17.84 -10.16
C SER A 279 8.49 18.29 -9.09
N TRP A 280 8.03 17.41 -8.21
CA TRP A 280 7.10 17.77 -7.15
C TRP A 280 7.77 18.69 -6.13
N ILE A 281 8.99 18.34 -5.68
CA ILE A 281 9.73 19.14 -4.70
C ILE A 281 9.95 20.57 -5.20
N LYS A 282 10.36 20.76 -6.46
CA LYS A 282 10.60 22.09 -7.04
C LYS A 282 9.38 23.01 -7.08
N HIS A 283 8.17 22.45 -7.08
CA HIS A 283 6.94 23.24 -7.27
C HIS A 283 6.04 23.27 -6.04
N HIS A 284 6.13 22.27 -5.15
CA HIS A 284 5.15 22.05 -4.09
C HIS A 284 5.77 21.80 -2.70
N ALA A 285 7.06 21.46 -2.60
CA ALA A 285 7.68 21.24 -1.29
C ALA A 285 7.66 22.54 -0.48
N THR A 286 6.93 22.50 0.62
CA THR A 286 6.81 23.61 1.58
C THR A 286 7.17 23.06 2.95
N PRO A 287 8.18 23.62 3.65
CA PRO A 287 8.47 23.24 5.02
C PRO A 287 7.24 23.46 5.90
N LEU A 288 7.00 22.53 6.83
CA LEU A 288 5.93 22.65 7.79
C LEU A 288 6.20 23.85 8.71
N PRO A 289 5.28 24.82 8.82
CA PRO A 289 5.48 25.99 9.66
C PRO A 289 5.49 25.63 11.15
N ASP A 290 4.63 24.69 11.56
CA ASP A 290 4.47 24.23 12.94
C ASP A 290 4.60 22.70 13.00
N PRO A 291 5.83 22.15 12.93
CA PRO A 291 6.05 20.71 12.99
C PRO A 291 5.65 20.13 14.34
N THR A 292 5.02 18.97 14.32
CA THR A 292 4.79 18.15 15.51
C THR A 292 6.08 17.47 15.96
N VAL A 293 6.06 16.83 17.13
CA VAL A 293 7.20 16.03 17.60
C VAL A 293 7.59 14.91 16.63
N PHE A 294 6.70 14.47 15.74
CA PHE A 294 6.94 13.41 14.74
C PHE A 294 7.32 13.92 13.36
N ASP A 295 7.24 15.23 13.14
CA ASP A 295 7.64 15.80 11.85
C ASP A 295 9.16 15.98 11.78
N PRO A 296 9.76 15.84 10.59
CA PRO A 296 11.18 16.12 10.43
C PRO A 296 11.51 17.55 10.88
N PRO A 297 12.67 17.78 11.52
CA PRO A 297 13.06 19.13 11.91
C PRO A 297 13.24 20.03 10.67
N PRO A 298 13.10 21.36 10.80
CA PRO A 298 13.19 22.29 9.65
C PRO A 298 14.46 22.12 8.81
N GLU A 299 15.59 21.78 9.43
CA GLU A 299 16.87 21.53 8.76
C GLU A 299 16.81 20.32 7.81
N ALA A 300 15.98 19.32 8.12
CA ALA A 300 15.73 18.15 7.28
C ALA A 300 14.69 18.40 6.18
N GLN A 301 14.04 19.58 6.18
CA GLN A 301 13.03 20.00 5.21
C GLN A 301 13.60 20.99 4.16
N GLN A 302 14.88 20.85 3.81
CA GLN A 302 15.51 21.68 2.77
C GLN A 302 15.37 21.06 1.38
N ALA A 303 14.58 21.67 0.50
CA ALA A 303 14.31 21.16 -0.85
C ALA A 303 15.58 20.79 -1.65
N ASP A 304 16.62 21.61 -1.57
CA ASP A 304 17.89 21.37 -2.27
C ASP A 304 18.62 20.11 -1.79
N ALA A 305 18.54 19.79 -0.49
CA ALA A 305 19.13 18.56 0.05
C ALA A 305 18.44 17.33 -0.54
N HIS A 306 17.11 17.32 -0.58
CA HIS A 306 16.33 16.23 -1.20
C HIS A 306 16.60 16.09 -2.69
N ILE A 307 16.69 17.21 -3.42
CA ILE A 307 17.01 17.19 -4.86
C ILE A 307 18.43 16.64 -5.10
N SER A 308 19.42 17.10 -4.34
CA SER A 308 20.80 16.60 -4.41
C SER A 308 20.88 15.09 -4.19
N LEU A 309 20.08 14.56 -3.27
CA LEU A 309 20.01 13.12 -3.02
C LEU A 309 19.39 12.35 -4.18
N LEU A 310 18.33 12.90 -4.80
CA LEU A 310 17.71 12.32 -6.00
C LEU A 310 18.63 12.39 -7.23
N ASP A 311 19.51 13.40 -7.31
CA ASP A 311 20.56 13.49 -8.33
C ASP A 311 21.58 12.36 -8.11
N ARG A 312 22.08 12.17 -6.89
CA ARG A 312 22.97 11.04 -6.55
C ARG A 312 22.32 9.68 -6.85
N TYR A 313 21.04 9.51 -6.52
CA TYR A 313 20.29 8.31 -6.90
C TYR A 313 20.24 8.11 -8.42
N THR A 314 20.04 9.19 -9.19
CA THR A 314 20.02 9.15 -10.66
C THR A 314 21.36 8.67 -11.21
N ASP A 315 22.47 9.11 -10.61
CA ASP A 315 23.83 8.73 -11.03
C ASP A 315 24.11 7.23 -10.83
N VAL A 316 23.60 6.63 -9.76
CA VAL A 316 23.75 5.17 -9.50
C VAL A 316 22.67 4.31 -10.13
N ALA A 317 21.57 4.89 -10.64
CA ALA A 317 20.40 4.14 -11.13
C ALA A 317 20.73 3.02 -12.14
N PRO A 318 21.66 3.19 -13.10
CA PRO A 318 22.06 2.10 -14.00
C PRO A 318 22.64 0.87 -13.30
N SER A 319 23.31 1.05 -12.16
CA SER A 319 23.91 -0.02 -11.36
C SER A 319 22.92 -0.67 -10.39
N LEU A 320 21.70 -0.14 -10.27
CA LEU A 320 20.62 -0.73 -9.47
C LEU A 320 19.81 -1.79 -10.23
N ILE A 321 20.20 -2.09 -11.47
CA ILE A 321 19.53 -3.05 -12.36
C ILE A 321 20.33 -4.35 -12.33
N PRO A 322 19.73 -5.48 -11.88
CA PRO A 322 20.40 -6.77 -11.90
C PRO A 322 20.80 -7.18 -13.33
N SER A 323 22.01 -7.76 -13.48
CA SER A 323 22.48 -8.31 -14.76
C SER A 323 21.68 -9.52 -15.23
N ASN A 324 20.98 -10.22 -14.32
CA ASN A 324 20.16 -11.38 -14.65
C ASN A 324 18.85 -10.94 -15.36
N PRO A 325 18.65 -11.29 -16.65
CA PRO A 325 17.47 -10.88 -17.40
C PRO A 325 16.15 -11.41 -16.81
N ALA A 326 16.19 -12.55 -16.09
CA ALA A 326 15.00 -13.10 -15.43
C ALA A 326 14.49 -12.16 -14.32
N LEU A 327 15.38 -11.41 -13.67
CA LEU A 327 15.04 -10.50 -12.57
C LEU A 327 14.45 -9.17 -13.03
N VAL A 328 14.80 -8.73 -14.24
CA VAL A 328 14.29 -7.46 -14.80
C VAL A 328 13.01 -7.65 -15.59
N ARG A 329 12.61 -8.88 -15.92
CA ARG A 329 11.45 -9.14 -16.79
C ARG A 329 10.16 -8.49 -16.27
N PRO A 330 9.28 -7.97 -17.16
CA PRO A 330 7.96 -7.46 -16.79
C PRO A 330 7.12 -8.51 -16.06
N THR A 331 6.66 -8.20 -14.84
CA THR A 331 5.85 -9.11 -14.03
C THR A 331 4.68 -8.39 -13.38
N LEU A 332 3.47 -8.91 -13.59
CA LEU A 332 2.28 -8.55 -12.82
C LEU A 332 2.32 -9.30 -11.48
N TRP A 333 2.18 -8.58 -10.37
CA TRP A 333 2.22 -9.20 -9.04
C TRP A 333 1.21 -8.56 -8.09
N HIS A 334 0.52 -9.39 -7.31
CA HIS A 334 -0.38 -8.91 -6.27
C HIS A 334 0.45 -8.43 -5.06
N ARG A 335 0.49 -7.11 -4.82
CA ARG A 335 1.32 -6.54 -3.76
C ARG A 335 0.65 -6.55 -2.39
N ASP A 336 -0.68 -6.50 -2.36
CA ASP A 336 -1.46 -6.34 -1.13
C ASP A 336 -2.02 -7.69 -0.62
N VAL A 337 -1.11 -8.61 -0.33
CA VAL A 337 -1.46 -9.99 0.06
C VAL A 337 -1.47 -10.12 1.58
N HIS A 338 -2.62 -9.84 2.17
CA HIS A 338 -2.92 -10.10 3.58
C HIS A 338 -4.18 -10.99 3.70
N CYS A 339 -4.46 -11.50 4.91
CA CYS A 339 -5.54 -12.47 5.13
C CYS A 339 -6.96 -11.97 4.75
N GLY A 340 -7.16 -10.65 4.62
CA GLY A 340 -8.46 -10.06 4.23
C GLY A 340 -8.75 -10.16 2.74
N ASN A 341 -7.73 -10.35 1.90
CA ASN A 341 -7.85 -10.42 0.45
C ASN A 341 -7.88 -11.86 -0.09
N ILE A 342 -7.81 -12.87 0.78
CA ILE A 342 -7.77 -14.29 0.42
C ILE A 342 -9.01 -14.99 0.98
N PHE A 343 -9.70 -15.76 0.14
CA PHE A 343 -10.87 -16.53 0.53
C PHE A 343 -10.63 -18.02 0.34
N LEU A 344 -11.07 -18.81 1.32
CA LEU A 344 -11.03 -20.28 1.30
C LEU A 344 -12.41 -20.86 0.99
N SER A 345 -12.46 -21.92 0.20
CA SER A 345 -13.69 -22.65 -0.10
C SER A 345 -14.33 -23.21 1.18
N LYS A 346 -15.62 -22.95 1.37
CA LYS A 346 -16.40 -23.48 2.51
C LYS A 346 -16.48 -25.00 2.49
N ASP A 347 -16.72 -25.57 1.33
CA ASP A 347 -16.87 -27.02 1.15
C ASP A 347 -15.55 -27.74 1.42
N ALA A 348 -14.44 -27.22 0.88
CA ALA A 348 -13.12 -27.77 1.17
C ALA A 348 -12.78 -27.67 2.67
N LEU A 349 -13.06 -26.53 3.30
CA LEU A 349 -12.78 -26.31 4.72
C LEU A 349 -13.62 -27.24 5.61
N ALA A 350 -14.89 -27.47 5.27
CA ALA A 350 -15.76 -28.40 6.00
C ALA A 350 -15.25 -29.85 5.95
N GLU A 351 -14.53 -30.22 4.90
CA GLU A 351 -13.85 -31.51 4.76
C GLU A 351 -12.42 -31.52 5.35
N GLY A 352 -12.00 -30.44 6.02
CA GLY A 352 -10.66 -30.30 6.59
C GLY A 352 -9.55 -30.00 5.57
N ARG A 353 -9.91 -29.73 4.31
CA ARG A 353 -8.98 -29.40 3.21
C ARG A 353 -8.84 -27.89 3.06
N ILE A 354 -7.76 -27.46 2.38
CA ILE A 354 -7.53 -26.06 2.03
C ILE A 354 -7.62 -25.90 0.51
N ALA A 355 -8.41 -24.95 0.06
CA ALA A 355 -8.49 -24.53 -1.33
C ALA A 355 -8.81 -23.03 -1.39
N ILE A 356 -7.98 -22.26 -2.08
CA ILE A 356 -8.22 -20.83 -2.30
C ILE A 356 -9.31 -20.68 -3.36
N SER A 357 -10.44 -20.08 -3.00
CA SER A 357 -11.61 -19.90 -3.86
C SER A 357 -11.71 -18.52 -4.49
N ALA A 358 -11.14 -17.49 -3.86
CA ALA A 358 -11.08 -16.15 -4.44
C ALA A 358 -9.90 -15.33 -3.90
N ILE A 359 -9.38 -14.43 -4.75
CA ILE A 359 -8.45 -13.36 -4.41
C ILE A 359 -9.04 -12.05 -4.90
N ILE A 360 -9.13 -11.08 -4.00
CA ILE A 360 -9.70 -9.76 -4.26
C ILE A 360 -8.65 -8.66 -4.16
N ASP A 361 -9.08 -7.45 -4.53
CA ASP A 361 -8.31 -6.21 -4.49
C ASP A 361 -7.14 -6.08 -5.47
N TRP A 362 -7.49 -6.15 -6.75
CA TRP A 362 -6.58 -5.98 -7.89
C TRP A 362 -6.37 -4.51 -8.30
N GLN A 363 -6.78 -3.56 -7.44
CA GLN A 363 -6.62 -2.13 -7.68
C GLN A 363 -5.13 -1.73 -7.60
N HIS A 364 -4.74 -0.69 -8.35
CA HIS A 364 -3.37 -0.13 -8.38
C HIS A 364 -2.25 -1.09 -8.83
N MET A 365 -2.59 -2.23 -9.42
CA MET A 365 -1.61 -3.18 -9.90
C MET A 365 -0.85 -2.64 -11.12
N SER A 366 0.44 -2.94 -11.16
CA SER A 366 1.33 -2.57 -12.27
C SER A 366 2.29 -3.71 -12.58
N ILE A 367 2.58 -3.87 -13.86
CA ILE A 367 3.67 -4.67 -14.39
C ILE A 367 4.94 -3.85 -14.21
N ILE A 368 5.84 -4.30 -13.34
CA ILE A 368 7.16 -3.71 -13.13
C ILE A 368 8.24 -4.82 -13.08
N PRO A 369 9.55 -4.51 -12.98
CA PRO A 369 10.58 -5.54 -12.88
C PRO A 369 10.35 -6.53 -11.71
N LEU A 370 10.56 -7.82 -11.97
CA LEU A 370 10.34 -8.90 -11.00
C LEU A 370 11.06 -8.67 -9.66
N TYR A 371 12.32 -8.23 -9.70
CA TYR A 371 13.11 -7.97 -8.49
C TYR A 371 12.52 -6.87 -7.59
N LEU A 372 11.72 -5.96 -8.15
CA LEU A 372 10.99 -4.93 -7.38
C LEU A 372 9.61 -5.40 -6.93
N GLN A 373 9.10 -6.51 -7.50
CA GLN A 373 7.84 -7.13 -7.10
C GLN A 373 8.01 -8.08 -5.93
N ALA A 374 9.04 -8.92 -5.96
CA ALA A 374 9.23 -10.05 -5.07
C ALA A 374 9.22 -9.64 -3.59
N ARG A 375 8.34 -10.25 -2.80
CA ARG A 375 8.19 -10.05 -1.35
C ARG A 375 7.54 -11.26 -0.70
N VAL A 376 7.85 -11.52 0.57
CA VAL A 376 7.09 -12.53 1.33
C VAL A 376 5.71 -11.94 1.68
N PRO A 377 4.59 -12.63 1.39
CA PRO A 377 3.24 -12.20 1.73
C PRO A 377 3.08 -11.87 3.22
N TYR A 378 2.27 -10.87 3.56
CA TYR A 378 2.16 -10.38 4.93
C TYR A 378 1.68 -11.45 5.92
N PHE A 379 0.79 -12.35 5.48
CA PHE A 379 0.27 -13.43 6.33
C PHE A 379 1.27 -14.57 6.59
N ILE A 380 2.38 -14.61 5.83
CA ILE A 380 3.46 -15.62 5.96
C ILE A 380 4.70 -15.00 6.62
N ARG A 381 4.90 -13.69 6.45
CA ARG A 381 6.13 -13.00 6.80
C ARG A 381 6.48 -13.17 8.28
N TYR A 382 7.73 -13.57 8.51
CA TYR A 382 8.35 -13.53 9.82
C TYR A 382 9.13 -12.22 9.91
N TYR A 383 8.70 -11.31 10.79
CA TYR A 383 9.25 -9.96 10.85
C TYR A 383 10.68 -9.92 11.40
N GLN A 384 11.12 -10.97 12.11
CA GLN A 384 12.51 -11.13 12.54
C GLN A 384 13.30 -12.01 11.55
N SER A 385 12.95 -11.98 10.25
CA SER A 385 13.59 -12.79 9.21
C SER A 385 15.12 -12.64 9.13
N ALA A 386 15.67 -11.50 9.54
CA ALA A 386 17.11 -11.29 9.65
C ALA A 386 17.82 -12.21 10.67
N LEU A 387 17.06 -12.78 11.62
CA LEU A 387 17.57 -13.75 12.60
C LEU A 387 17.48 -15.19 12.08
N LEU A 388 16.83 -15.42 10.93
CA LEU A 388 16.71 -16.77 10.38
C LEU A 388 18.06 -17.25 9.83
N PRO A 389 18.36 -18.55 9.96
CA PRO A 389 19.57 -19.11 9.37
C PRO A 389 19.54 -18.95 7.84
N LEU A 390 20.73 -18.80 7.25
CA LEU A 390 20.90 -18.80 5.80
C LEU A 390 20.46 -20.14 5.21
N GLY A 391 19.86 -20.09 4.02
CA GLY A 391 19.37 -21.26 3.30
C GLY A 391 17.93 -21.64 3.64
N LEU A 392 17.53 -22.83 3.17
CA LEU A 392 16.13 -23.30 3.14
C LEU A 392 15.79 -24.32 4.26
N GLN A 393 16.71 -24.51 5.20
CA GLN A 393 16.53 -25.50 6.26
C GLN A 393 15.53 -24.99 7.32
N PRO A 394 14.74 -25.88 7.93
CA PRO A 394 13.85 -25.52 9.03
C PRO A 394 14.66 -25.05 10.25
N VAL A 395 14.00 -24.25 11.09
CA VAL A 395 14.53 -23.74 12.35
C VAL A 395 14.15 -24.69 13.48
N SER A 396 15.13 -25.16 14.24
CA SER A 396 14.89 -25.95 15.46
C SER A 396 14.42 -25.07 16.61
N LEU A 397 13.77 -25.67 17.60
CA LEU A 397 13.54 -25.00 18.89
C LEU A 397 14.90 -24.68 19.57
N PRO A 398 14.94 -23.67 20.47
CA PRO A 398 16.14 -23.36 21.25
C PRO A 398 16.67 -24.57 22.03
N ASP A 399 17.99 -24.68 22.18
CA ASP A 399 18.62 -25.81 22.88
C ASP A 399 18.21 -25.90 24.36
N ASP A 400 17.89 -24.76 24.97
CA ASP A 400 17.45 -24.63 26.36
C ASP A 400 15.92 -24.77 26.53
N PHE A 401 15.18 -25.09 25.46
CA PHE A 401 13.71 -25.15 25.45
C PHE A 401 13.12 -25.92 26.63
N GLU A 402 13.67 -27.09 26.96
CA GLU A 402 13.16 -27.93 28.05
C GLU A 402 13.28 -27.29 29.44
N THR A 403 14.20 -26.35 29.59
CA THR A 403 14.48 -25.63 30.84
C THR A 403 13.69 -24.32 30.99
N LEU A 404 13.03 -23.86 29.92
CA LEU A 404 12.21 -22.66 29.92
C LEU A 404 10.93 -22.83 30.76
N GLY A 405 10.39 -21.72 31.26
CA GLY A 405 9.07 -21.69 31.88
C GLY A 405 7.96 -22.01 30.88
N GLU A 406 6.78 -22.41 31.37
CA GLU A 406 5.65 -22.82 30.49
C GLU A 406 5.17 -21.71 29.54
N GLU A 407 5.23 -20.46 29.95
CA GLU A 407 4.89 -19.31 29.10
C GLU A 407 5.93 -19.08 28.00
N GLU A 408 7.21 -19.12 28.37
CA GLU A 408 8.34 -19.00 27.44
C GLU A 408 8.36 -20.16 26.44
N LYS A 409 8.05 -21.39 26.88
CA LYS A 409 7.88 -22.54 25.99
C LYS A 409 6.78 -22.29 24.96
N ARG A 410 5.62 -21.78 25.37
CA ARG A 410 4.52 -21.45 24.44
C ARG A 410 4.94 -20.38 23.45
N ALA A 411 5.60 -19.32 23.91
CA ALA A 411 6.11 -18.26 23.03
C ALA A 411 7.14 -18.80 22.03
N ALA A 412 8.10 -19.62 22.50
CA ALA A 412 9.11 -20.24 21.66
C ALA A 412 8.50 -21.16 20.59
N VAL A 413 7.44 -21.91 20.91
CA VAL A 413 6.72 -22.73 19.92
C VAL A 413 6.04 -21.86 18.87
N VAL A 414 5.36 -20.78 19.27
CA VAL A 414 4.69 -19.87 18.32
C VAL A 414 5.71 -19.20 17.39
N GLU A 415 6.81 -18.68 17.94
CA GLU A 415 7.90 -18.09 17.16
C GLU A 415 8.52 -19.10 16.20
N ASN A 416 8.76 -20.33 16.67
CA ASN A 416 9.28 -21.40 15.83
C ASN A 416 8.33 -21.77 14.69
N GLU A 417 7.02 -21.83 14.92
CA GLU A 417 6.03 -22.07 13.87
C GLU A 417 6.02 -20.95 12.82
N LEU A 418 6.10 -19.69 13.23
CA LEU A 418 6.16 -18.54 12.31
C LEU A 418 7.44 -18.57 11.45
N ALA A 419 8.58 -18.79 12.09
CA ALA A 419 9.87 -18.94 11.42
C ALA A 419 9.87 -20.10 10.41
N ASN A 420 9.37 -21.27 10.81
CA ASN A 420 9.31 -22.44 9.94
C ASN A 420 8.30 -22.28 8.80
N ARG A 421 7.19 -21.56 9.00
CA ARG A 421 6.25 -21.26 7.92
C ARG A 421 6.85 -20.32 6.88
N HIS A 422 7.66 -19.36 7.33
CA HIS A 422 8.46 -18.52 6.43
C HIS A 422 9.44 -19.36 5.61
N LYS A 423 10.20 -20.25 6.26
CA LYS A 423 11.13 -21.16 5.59
C LYS A 423 10.43 -22.12 4.63
N LEU A 424 9.25 -22.62 4.99
CA LEU A 424 8.42 -23.44 4.11
C LEU A 424 8.05 -22.68 2.83
N TYR A 425 7.66 -21.40 2.95
CA TYR A 425 7.36 -20.57 1.79
C TYR A 425 8.61 -20.32 0.93
N GLU A 426 9.76 -20.01 1.53
CA GLU A 426 11.02 -19.86 0.80
C GLU A 426 11.37 -21.14 0.03
N ALA A 427 11.31 -22.30 0.69
CA ALA A 427 11.63 -23.59 0.10
C ALA A 427 10.63 -23.99 -1.01
N SER A 428 9.34 -23.73 -0.78
CA SER A 428 8.29 -23.98 -1.78
C SER A 428 8.45 -23.09 -3.00
N SER A 429 8.79 -21.81 -2.79
CA SER A 429 9.07 -20.85 -3.86
C SER A 429 10.31 -21.23 -4.65
N ALA A 430 11.40 -21.62 -3.98
CA ALA A 430 12.62 -22.08 -4.64
C ALA A 430 12.38 -23.29 -5.55
N SER A 431 11.53 -24.21 -5.11
CA SER A 431 11.18 -25.42 -5.86
C SER A 431 10.22 -25.16 -7.02
N GLN A 432 9.17 -24.37 -6.80
CA GLN A 432 8.07 -24.21 -7.77
C GLN A 432 8.18 -22.97 -8.65
N ASN A 433 8.84 -21.92 -8.16
CA ASN A 433 8.98 -20.58 -8.76
C ASN A 433 10.44 -20.07 -8.65
N PRO A 434 11.43 -20.76 -9.25
CA PRO A 434 12.85 -20.46 -9.01
C PRO A 434 13.26 -19.03 -9.36
N ASP A 435 12.77 -18.45 -10.46
CA ASP A 435 13.03 -17.04 -10.82
C ASP A 435 12.51 -16.06 -9.75
N TYR A 436 11.36 -16.39 -9.15
CA TYR A 436 10.76 -15.56 -8.11
C TYR A 436 11.53 -15.69 -6.79
N TYR A 437 11.98 -16.90 -6.44
CA TYR A 437 12.85 -17.11 -5.30
C TYR A 437 14.18 -16.40 -5.47
N GLU A 438 14.82 -16.50 -6.65
CA GLU A 438 16.02 -15.73 -6.97
C GLU A 438 15.78 -14.24 -6.78
N ALA A 439 14.64 -13.72 -7.23
CA ALA A 439 14.27 -12.33 -7.01
C ALA A 439 14.11 -11.97 -5.53
N LEU A 440 13.73 -12.90 -4.65
CA LEU A 440 13.65 -12.71 -3.20
C LEU A 440 15.02 -12.72 -2.51
N SER A 441 16.02 -13.44 -3.04
CA SER A 441 17.21 -13.84 -2.28
C SER A 441 18.56 -13.51 -2.91
N PHE A 442 18.61 -12.94 -4.12
CA PHE A 442 19.87 -12.63 -4.78
C PHE A 442 20.79 -11.71 -3.93
N ASP A 443 22.10 -11.96 -3.99
CA ASP A 443 23.10 -11.45 -3.02
C ASP A 443 23.11 -9.93 -2.84
N THR A 444 22.86 -9.17 -3.91
CA THR A 444 22.91 -7.69 -3.91
C THR A 444 21.56 -7.04 -3.67
N ARG A 445 20.50 -7.82 -3.41
CA ARG A 445 19.12 -7.32 -3.25
C ARG A 445 19.00 -6.23 -2.21
N LEU A 446 19.60 -6.43 -1.03
CA LEU A 446 19.58 -5.48 0.08
C LEU A 446 20.39 -4.20 -0.20
N LEU A 447 21.24 -4.20 -1.23
CA LEU A 447 21.95 -3.01 -1.69
C LEU A 447 21.15 -2.25 -2.74
N ILE A 448 20.59 -2.94 -3.75
CA ILE A 448 20.03 -2.26 -4.93
C ILE A 448 18.52 -1.95 -4.87
N VAL A 449 17.73 -2.75 -4.14
CA VAL A 449 16.28 -2.52 -4.04
C VAL A 449 15.93 -1.34 -3.13
N PRO A 450 16.52 -1.20 -1.92
CA PRO A 450 16.14 -0.12 -1.02
C PRO A 450 16.31 1.29 -1.58
N PRO A 451 17.41 1.66 -2.29
CA PRO A 451 17.52 2.97 -2.95
C PRO A 451 16.32 3.30 -3.86
N ILE A 452 15.79 2.33 -4.59
CA ILE A 452 14.62 2.51 -5.47
C ILE A 452 13.33 2.70 -4.65
N LEU A 453 13.20 2.04 -3.50
CA LEU A 453 12.01 2.15 -2.65
C LEU A 453 11.96 3.49 -1.91
N TYR A 454 13.06 3.89 -1.26
CA TYR A 454 13.08 5.12 -0.46
C TYR A 454 13.10 6.39 -1.33
N SER A 455 13.62 6.33 -2.55
CA SER A 455 13.60 7.48 -3.48
C SER A 455 12.20 7.81 -4.00
N GLN A 456 11.18 7.00 -3.67
CA GLN A 456 9.80 7.26 -4.10
C GLN A 456 9.08 8.33 -3.27
N SER A 457 9.61 8.71 -2.11
CA SER A 457 8.93 9.61 -1.17
C SER A 457 9.91 10.32 -0.23
N THR A 458 10.95 10.96 -0.78
CA THR A 458 12.02 11.54 0.07
C THR A 458 11.52 12.69 0.95
N TRP A 459 10.55 13.48 0.47
CA TRP A 459 10.01 14.61 1.23
C TRP A 459 9.18 14.15 2.43
N SER A 460 8.06 13.43 2.18
CA SER A 460 7.16 12.98 3.24
C SER A 460 7.69 11.78 4.05
N GLY A 461 8.50 10.91 3.44
CA GLY A 461 9.12 9.77 4.11
C GLY A 461 10.45 10.11 4.81
N GLY A 462 10.87 11.37 4.77
CA GLY A 462 12.08 11.86 5.40
C GLY A 462 13.35 11.68 4.56
N PHE A 463 14.28 12.62 4.77
CA PHE A 463 15.58 12.66 4.09
C PHE A 463 16.56 11.56 4.56
N ILE A 464 16.41 11.10 5.80
CA ILE A 464 17.39 10.24 6.46
C ILE A 464 17.46 8.83 5.87
N PRO A 465 16.33 8.10 5.66
CA PRO A 465 16.37 6.77 5.05
C PRO A 465 16.99 6.73 3.63
N PRO A 466 16.61 7.59 2.67
CA PRO A 466 17.20 7.56 1.33
C PRO A 466 18.70 7.90 1.34
N ARG A 467 19.18 8.76 2.25
CA ARG A 467 20.63 9.00 2.40
C ARG A 467 21.36 7.79 2.96
N GLY A 468 20.79 7.13 3.97
CA GLY A 468 21.38 5.94 4.56
C GLY A 468 21.51 4.77 3.58
N VAL A 469 20.54 4.58 2.69
CA VAL A 469 20.61 3.50 1.69
C VAL A 469 21.63 3.79 0.58
N LEU A 470 21.82 5.07 0.21
CA LEU A 470 22.86 5.47 -0.75
C LEU A 470 24.27 5.43 -0.13
N LEU A 471 24.42 5.76 1.16
CA LEU A 471 25.67 5.57 1.89
C LEU A 471 26.07 4.09 1.94
N ARG A 472 25.13 3.20 2.29
CA ARG A 472 25.39 1.75 2.26
C ARG A 472 25.75 1.25 0.86
N LEU A 473 25.12 1.79 -0.18
CA LEU A 473 25.45 1.47 -1.56
C LEU A 473 26.87 1.91 -1.92
N PHE A 474 27.27 3.12 -1.50
CA PHE A 474 28.62 3.64 -1.71
C PHE A 474 29.67 2.81 -0.96
N ASP A 475 29.42 2.46 0.31
CA ASP A 475 30.35 1.69 1.15
C ASP A 475 30.57 0.25 0.64
N HIS A 476 29.62 -0.28 -0.13
CA HIS A 476 29.64 -1.62 -0.72
C HIS A 476 29.60 -1.58 -2.25
N TRP A 477 30.10 -0.49 -2.85
CA TRP A 477 30.07 -0.30 -4.30
C TRP A 477 30.79 -1.43 -5.05
N ASP A 478 31.87 -1.96 -4.48
CA ASP A 478 32.64 -3.10 -5.00
C ASP A 478 31.78 -4.35 -5.26
N ARG A 479 30.66 -4.51 -4.55
CA ARG A 479 29.74 -5.66 -4.72
C ARG A 479 28.78 -5.52 -5.90
N ILE A 480 28.63 -4.32 -6.46
CA ILE A 480 27.71 -4.03 -7.56
C ILE A 480 28.39 -3.41 -8.78
N ALA A 481 29.57 -2.83 -8.61
CA ALA A 481 30.35 -2.21 -9.67
C ALA A 481 30.76 -3.26 -10.71
N LYS A 482 30.84 -2.83 -11.97
CA LYS A 482 31.61 -3.61 -12.97
C LYS A 482 33.10 -3.39 -12.72
N ASP A 483 33.92 -4.34 -13.16
CA ASP A 483 35.37 -4.32 -12.93
C ASP A 483 36.00 -2.96 -13.30
N GLY A 484 36.55 -2.27 -12.30
CA GLY A 484 37.25 -0.99 -12.45
C GLY A 484 36.37 0.26 -12.45
N GLU A 485 35.05 0.16 -12.27
CA GLU A 485 34.16 1.33 -12.17
C GLU A 485 34.22 1.96 -10.77
N THR A 486 34.56 3.25 -10.72
CA THR A 486 34.45 4.05 -9.49
C THR A 486 33.00 4.40 -9.19
N CYS A 487 32.65 4.50 -7.90
CA CYS A 487 31.31 4.94 -7.50
C CYS A 487 31.05 6.36 -8.03
N PRO A 488 29.91 6.62 -8.72
CA PRO A 488 29.63 7.92 -9.31
C PRO A 488 29.21 8.96 -8.27
N ILE A 489 28.88 8.52 -7.05
CA ILE A 489 28.51 9.38 -5.93
C ILE A 489 29.64 9.40 -4.90
N GLN A 490 29.68 10.46 -4.08
CA GLN A 490 30.66 10.62 -3.01
C GLN A 490 29.98 11.17 -1.76
N PHE A 491 30.55 10.83 -0.60
CA PHE A 491 30.16 11.34 0.70
C PHE A 491 31.45 11.67 1.45
N ASP A 492 31.58 12.93 1.88
CA ASP A 492 32.71 13.34 2.71
C ASP A 492 32.53 12.89 4.17
N ASP A 493 33.61 12.98 4.95
CA ASP A 493 33.62 12.52 6.35
C ASP A 493 32.63 13.32 7.22
N ALA A 494 32.43 14.60 6.93
CA ALA A 494 31.50 15.44 7.68
C ALA A 494 30.04 15.04 7.41
N GLU A 495 29.68 14.78 6.16
CA GLU A 495 28.35 14.29 5.77
C GLU A 495 28.05 12.92 6.42
N ARG A 496 29.06 12.05 6.52
CA ARG A 496 28.95 10.72 7.17
C ARG A 496 28.75 10.81 8.67
N GLU A 497 29.53 11.66 9.34
CA GLU A 497 29.41 11.90 10.77
C GLU A 497 28.04 12.50 11.09
N GLN A 498 27.62 13.50 10.32
CA GLN A 498 26.29 14.10 10.43
C GLN A 498 25.17 13.07 10.22
N HIS A 499 25.29 12.21 9.20
CA HIS A 499 24.31 11.16 8.98
C HIS A 499 24.21 10.19 10.15
N THR A 500 25.34 9.84 10.78
CA THR A 500 25.33 8.90 11.91
C THR A 500 24.51 9.44 13.08
N ILE A 501 24.65 10.73 13.38
CA ILE A 501 23.89 11.41 14.43
C ILE A 501 22.40 11.46 14.05
N GLU A 502 22.09 11.99 12.88
CA GLU A 502 20.70 12.16 12.43
C GLU A 502 19.97 10.83 12.22
N ALA A 503 20.67 9.76 11.83
CA ALA A 503 20.09 8.42 11.71
C ALA A 503 19.72 7.82 13.07
N GLN A 504 20.51 8.09 14.11
CA GLN A 504 20.17 7.66 15.47
C GLN A 504 18.96 8.45 15.99
N ASP A 505 18.93 9.76 15.79
CA ASP A 505 17.80 10.60 16.20
C ASP A 505 16.52 10.21 15.45
N TRP A 506 16.62 9.93 14.15
CA TRP A 506 15.52 9.42 13.34
C TRP A 506 15.00 8.08 13.86
N GLN A 507 15.88 7.14 14.21
CA GLN A 507 15.46 5.84 14.75
C GLN A 507 14.76 6.00 16.11
N ASN A 508 15.30 6.83 17.00
CA ASN A 508 14.68 7.12 18.29
C ASN A 508 13.27 7.71 18.10
N LEU A 509 13.11 8.58 17.09
CA LEU A 509 11.83 9.18 16.76
C LEU A 509 10.82 8.15 16.24
N GLU A 510 11.24 7.27 15.34
CA GLU A 510 10.38 6.19 14.82
C GLU A 510 9.97 5.19 15.91
N ASP A 511 10.88 4.84 16.83
CA ASP A 511 10.58 3.98 17.96
C ASP A 511 9.55 4.64 18.90
N LEU A 512 9.73 5.94 19.19
CA LEU A 512 8.78 6.73 19.97
C LEU A 512 7.40 6.82 19.29
N LYS A 513 7.39 7.02 17.98
CA LYS A 513 6.16 7.06 17.17
C LYS A 513 5.44 5.71 17.22
N GLU A 514 6.14 4.58 17.09
CA GLU A 514 5.56 3.22 17.22
C GLU A 514 4.93 3.02 18.62
N GLU A 515 5.62 3.46 19.69
CA GLU A 515 5.10 3.38 21.06
C GLU A 515 3.82 4.20 21.24
N PHE A 516 3.81 5.46 20.79
CA PHE A 516 2.65 6.33 20.89
C PHE A 516 1.45 5.77 20.14
N GLN A 517 1.68 5.30 18.90
CA GLN A 517 0.65 4.71 18.07
C GLN A 517 0.06 3.46 18.71
N ALA A 518 0.92 2.58 19.24
CA ALA A 518 0.50 1.36 19.92
C ALA A 518 -0.29 1.65 21.20
N ARG A 519 0.15 2.64 21.99
CA ARG A 519 -0.52 3.03 23.23
C ARG A 519 -1.89 3.64 22.99
N ILE A 520 -1.98 4.60 22.07
CA ILE A 520 -3.23 5.33 21.78
C ILE A 520 -4.19 4.48 20.92
N GLY A 521 -3.66 3.53 20.14
CA GLY A 521 -4.44 2.71 19.23
C GLY A 521 -4.75 3.42 17.90
N VAL A 522 -3.82 4.25 17.43
CA VAL A 522 -3.93 4.97 16.15
C VAL A 522 -3.01 4.36 15.11
N THR A 523 -3.35 4.52 13.83
CA THR A 523 -2.46 4.15 12.73
C THR A 523 -1.53 5.29 12.35
N GLU A 524 -0.64 5.07 11.38
CA GLU A 524 0.41 6.01 11.02
C GLU A 524 -0.09 7.40 10.62
N ASP A 525 -1.23 7.47 9.92
CA ASP A 525 -1.87 8.73 9.52
C ASP A 525 -2.75 9.34 10.62
N GLY A 526 -2.78 8.74 11.81
CA GLY A 526 -3.64 9.13 12.92
C GLY A 526 -5.06 8.56 12.86
N TRP A 527 -5.36 7.65 11.91
CA TRP A 527 -6.67 7.02 11.81
C TRP A 527 -6.98 6.09 12.99
N VAL A 528 -8.24 6.09 13.43
CA VAL A 528 -8.82 5.20 14.43
C VAL A 528 -10.17 4.71 13.94
N SER A 529 -10.52 3.45 14.24
CA SER A 529 -11.84 2.93 13.92
C SER A 529 -12.94 3.69 14.66
N ALA A 530 -14.13 3.76 14.08
CA ALA A 530 -15.25 4.50 14.66
C ALA A 530 -15.62 4.00 16.06
N ASP A 531 -15.51 2.69 16.30
CA ASP A 531 -15.83 2.05 17.58
C ASP A 531 -14.76 2.30 18.66
N ALA A 532 -13.52 2.60 18.27
CA ALA A 532 -12.41 2.84 19.19
C ALA A 532 -12.08 4.33 19.40
N TYR A 533 -12.67 5.24 18.60
CA TYR A 533 -12.31 6.65 18.58
C TYR A 533 -12.41 7.35 19.94
N ASP A 534 -13.52 7.15 20.66
CA ASP A 534 -13.72 7.78 21.97
C ASP A 534 -12.70 7.28 23.01
N ALA A 535 -12.35 6.00 22.96
CA ALA A 535 -11.33 5.43 23.84
C ALA A 535 -9.93 5.98 23.50
N ALA A 536 -9.62 6.11 22.21
CA ALA A 536 -8.36 6.69 21.74
C ALA A 536 -8.24 8.17 22.11
N LEU A 537 -9.33 8.95 22.10
CA LEU A 537 -9.32 10.33 22.59
C LEU A 537 -8.93 10.42 24.07
N VAL A 538 -9.52 9.56 24.91
CA VAL A 538 -9.22 9.52 26.35
C VAL A 538 -7.76 9.14 26.58
N GLU A 539 -7.28 8.10 25.91
CA GLU A 539 -5.88 7.64 26.05
C GLU A 539 -4.89 8.70 25.52
N ASN A 540 -5.21 9.35 24.40
CA ASN A 540 -4.41 10.44 23.84
C ASN A 540 -4.23 11.59 24.84
N GLU A 541 -5.31 12.06 25.48
CA GLU A 541 -5.23 13.13 26.48
C GLU A 541 -4.52 12.68 27.75
N ALA A 542 -4.78 11.45 28.21
CA ALA A 542 -4.11 10.88 29.38
C ALA A 542 -2.59 10.79 29.17
N TYR A 543 -2.16 10.30 28.02
CA TYR A 543 -0.75 10.13 27.71
C TYR A 543 -0.04 11.48 27.49
N LYS A 544 -0.69 12.41 26.77
CA LYS A 544 -0.21 13.79 26.64
C LYS A 544 0.05 14.43 28.01
N LYS A 545 -0.88 14.25 28.95
CA LYS A 545 -0.77 14.80 30.30
C LYS A 545 0.36 14.13 31.10
N GLU A 546 0.44 12.80 31.06
CA GLU A 546 1.49 12.03 31.74
C GLU A 546 2.88 12.53 31.34
N LEU A 547 3.15 12.67 30.04
CA LEU A 547 4.44 13.14 29.55
C LEU A 547 4.67 14.63 29.85
N ALA A 548 3.61 15.45 29.78
CA ALA A 548 3.69 16.87 30.12
C ALA A 548 3.95 17.12 31.61
N ASP A 549 3.54 16.21 32.50
CA ASP A 549 3.67 16.37 33.94
C ASP A 549 5.13 16.30 34.43
N ASP A 550 5.99 15.60 33.68
CA ASP A 550 7.42 15.46 33.94
C ASP A 550 8.27 16.63 33.37
N LEU A 551 7.65 17.56 32.65
CA LEU A 551 8.31 18.72 32.03
C LEU A 551 8.21 19.98 32.90
N ASP A 552 9.28 20.77 32.85
CA ASP A 552 9.31 22.14 33.39
C ASP A 552 8.26 23.01 32.69
N PRO A 553 7.72 24.07 33.33
CA PRO A 553 6.61 24.85 32.79
C PRO A 553 6.84 25.43 31.38
N GLU A 554 8.06 25.88 31.08
CA GLU A 554 8.41 26.43 29.76
C GLU A 554 8.42 25.34 28.68
N ASP A 555 9.04 24.18 28.96
CA ASP A 555 9.08 23.04 28.04
C ASP A 555 7.69 22.38 27.87
N ARG A 556 6.84 22.46 28.89
CA ARG A 556 5.48 21.91 28.88
C ARG A 556 4.60 22.58 27.84
N GLU A 557 4.62 23.91 27.75
CA GLU A 557 3.82 24.64 26.76
C GLU A 557 4.29 24.32 25.33
N GLU A 558 5.61 24.30 25.11
CA GLU A 558 6.19 23.94 23.81
C GLU A 558 5.80 22.49 23.43
N PHE A 559 5.95 21.53 24.34
CA PHE A 559 5.58 20.13 24.13
C PHE A 559 4.11 19.95 23.74
N ILE A 560 3.18 20.58 24.48
CA ILE A 560 1.75 20.52 24.18
C ILE A 560 1.47 21.13 22.80
N SER A 561 2.16 22.20 22.45
CA SER A 561 2.03 22.83 21.14
C SER A 561 2.54 21.94 20.00
N MET A 562 3.50 21.04 20.25
CA MET A 562 4.03 20.09 19.26
C MET A 562 3.35 18.72 19.31
N TRP A 563 2.31 18.53 20.14
CA TRP A 563 1.65 17.24 20.25
C TRP A 563 1.05 16.79 18.90
N PRO A 564 1.28 15.55 18.45
CA PRO A 564 1.00 15.15 17.06
C PRO A 564 -0.47 14.80 16.82
N TYR A 565 -1.21 14.44 17.87
CA TYR A 565 -2.59 13.99 17.79
C TYR A 565 -3.51 15.02 18.45
N LYS A 566 -3.85 16.06 17.70
CA LYS A 566 -4.76 17.15 18.12
C LYS A 566 -6.13 16.96 17.45
N PRO A 567 -7.13 16.39 18.14
CA PRO A 567 -8.47 16.18 17.59
C PRO A 567 -9.07 17.47 17.01
N TYR A 568 -9.93 17.33 16.00
CA TYR A 568 -10.54 18.51 15.35
C TYR A 568 -11.33 19.40 16.32
N SER A 569 -11.93 18.81 17.37
CA SER A 569 -12.65 19.53 18.43
C SER A 569 -11.78 20.52 19.21
N ASP A 570 -10.47 20.30 19.21
CA ASP A 570 -9.51 21.03 20.04
C ASP A 570 -8.87 22.18 19.25
N LEU A 571 -9.16 22.27 17.95
CA LEU A 571 -8.68 23.33 17.08
C LEU A 571 -9.67 24.50 17.11
N GLU A 572 -9.19 25.70 17.41
CA GLU A 572 -9.95 26.96 17.28
C GLU A 572 -10.12 27.37 15.80
N VAL A 573 -10.66 26.48 14.98
CA VAL A 573 -10.80 26.65 13.53
C VAL A 573 -12.29 26.63 13.20
N GLU A 574 -12.77 27.60 12.40
CA GLU A 574 -14.14 27.53 11.88
C GLU A 574 -14.33 26.20 11.12
N PRO A 575 -15.48 25.49 11.29
CA PRO A 575 -15.77 24.31 10.51
C PRO A 575 -15.57 24.62 9.03
N PRO A 576 -14.69 23.91 8.30
CA PRO A 576 -14.53 24.18 6.89
C PRO A 576 -15.90 24.00 6.26
N ARG A 577 -16.32 24.98 5.46
CA ARG A 577 -17.38 24.75 4.49
C ARG A 577 -16.84 23.71 3.53
N VAL A 578 -17.08 22.43 3.83
CA VAL A 578 -16.73 21.33 2.94
C VAL A 578 -17.60 21.51 1.71
N ASP A 579 -17.02 22.16 0.70
CA ASP A 579 -17.66 22.33 -0.59
C ASP A 579 -17.56 21.01 -1.34
N TYR A 580 -18.60 20.19 -1.19
CA TYR A 580 -18.76 18.94 -1.93
C TYR A 580 -18.95 19.16 -3.46
N SER A 581 -18.91 20.41 -3.95
CA SER A 581 -19.08 20.78 -5.36
C SER A 581 -17.77 20.95 -6.15
N LEU A 582 -16.61 20.53 -5.60
CA LEU A 582 -15.36 20.44 -6.36
C LEU A 582 -15.64 19.86 -7.76
N PRO A 583 -15.26 20.56 -8.84
CA PRO A 583 -15.76 20.29 -10.17
C PRO A 583 -15.50 18.83 -10.53
N GLN A 584 -16.58 18.12 -10.81
CA GLN A 584 -16.54 16.79 -11.42
C GLN A 584 -15.57 16.87 -12.59
N ILE A 585 -14.45 16.18 -12.45
CA ILE A 585 -13.33 16.20 -13.38
C ILE A 585 -13.90 15.99 -14.79
N ARG A 586 -13.65 16.94 -15.69
CA ARG A 586 -13.89 16.72 -17.12
C ARG A 586 -13.13 15.46 -17.51
N SER A 587 -13.86 14.47 -18.03
CA SER A 587 -13.32 13.23 -18.59
C SER A 587 -11.98 13.46 -19.29
N PHE A 588 -11.01 12.56 -19.06
CA PHE A 588 -9.67 12.60 -19.68
C PHE A 588 -9.72 12.71 -21.22
N ARG A 589 -10.86 12.35 -21.86
CA ARG A 589 -11.11 12.59 -23.28
C ARG A 589 -11.00 14.07 -23.70
N ALA A 590 -11.28 15.02 -22.81
CA ALA A 590 -11.22 16.45 -23.12
C ALA A 590 -9.77 16.97 -23.17
N LEU A 591 -8.85 16.41 -22.37
CA LEU A 591 -7.43 16.79 -22.41
C LEU A 591 -6.70 16.24 -23.64
N SER A 592 -7.25 15.21 -24.29
CA SER A 592 -6.73 14.70 -25.57
C SER A 592 -7.17 15.53 -26.78
N LEU A 593 -8.19 16.39 -26.64
CA LEU A 593 -8.74 17.20 -27.73
C LEU A 593 -8.16 18.63 -27.80
N GLU A 594 -7.47 19.10 -26.76
CA GLU A 594 -6.76 20.40 -26.79
C GLU A 594 -5.38 20.32 -27.47
N VAL A 595 -5.01 19.17 -28.05
CA VAL A 595 -3.74 18.93 -28.74
C VAL A 595 -3.74 19.42 -30.20
N GLU A 596 -4.87 19.90 -30.75
CA GLU A 596 -4.98 20.30 -32.17
C GLU A 596 -5.08 21.81 -32.46
N SER A 597 -4.80 22.72 -31.53
CA SER A 597 -4.94 24.17 -31.83
C SER A 597 -3.87 25.12 -31.27
N ALA A 598 -2.65 24.63 -31.08
CA ALA A 598 -1.51 25.51 -30.78
C ALA A 598 -0.33 25.24 -31.73
N GLU A 599 -0.56 25.39 -33.03
CA GLU A 599 0.46 25.78 -34.00
C GLU A 599 -0.07 26.97 -34.81
N LEU A 600 0.38 28.18 -34.44
CA LEU A 600 0.71 29.30 -35.33
C LEU A 600 1.45 30.39 -34.54
#